data_AF-A0AAU9IDZ5-F1
#
_entry.id   AF-A0AAU9IDZ5-F1
#
_cell.length_a   1.000
_cell.length_b   1.000
_cell.length_c   1.000
_cell.angle_alpha   90.00
_cell.angle_beta   90.00
_cell.angle_gamma   90.00
#
_symmetry.space_group_name_H-M   'P 1'
#
loop_
_entity.id
_entity.type
_entity.pdbx_description
1 polymer ?
#
loop_
_entity_poly.entity_id
_entity_poly.type
_entity_poly.pdbx_seq_one_letter_code
_entity_poly.pdbx_strand_id
1 'polypeptide(L)'
;METLEKEDITNYASQGNRAKIIGCSSSRSSCNVSNILTNKPRRLWVSAEGLPQEFTLDLSQLDSYPSQYTCFGWYCWHSYTSNPSVVDLYVSKDNQTFKKWTTLSAKLSSSPQYFSIDPIQPSYKYIKVVVKETFGASNTYINQVFLFDRIPHVQQEVSMSYNFNISDPYDSSYFEEIQPQEPDYKIKLKVQLTELDSHIKSMKSYQEFEESMAKRAQNLNQPALKPEGHAYKKSLEDLKFTLAGIINKVEQVEDKVQQDNRSQLLSTYRSHAINDFRSPKSVKSVKKPNLCINSPLSCADLTTVPSTERKPKLQDQQSEDRTTELLSLIQEKTELKIRKIRELQAQRLKVGQTTPRYHNY
;
A
#
# COMPACT_ATOMS: atom_id res chain seq x y z
N MET A 1 -3.33 39.41 11.14
CA MET A 1 -2.98 38.07 10.66
C MET A 1 -2.11 37.45 11.75
N GLU A 2 -2.69 36.62 12.60
CA GLU A 2 -1.92 35.81 13.55
C GLU A 2 -1.14 34.77 12.75
N THR A 3 0.18 34.81 12.86
CA THR A 3 1.04 33.71 12.41
C THR A 3 0.73 32.51 13.28
N LEU A 4 0.00 31.53 12.74
CA LEU A 4 -0.16 30.21 13.33
C LEU A 4 1.24 29.66 13.60
N GLU A 5 1.66 29.71 14.87
CA GLU A 5 2.90 29.10 15.31
C GLU A 5 2.80 27.61 14.97
N LYS A 6 3.71 27.15 14.10
CA LYS A 6 3.78 25.75 13.72
C LYS A 6 4.23 24.99 14.97
N GLU A 7 3.27 24.35 15.64
CA GLU A 7 3.60 23.52 16.79
C GLU A 7 4.59 22.43 16.39
N ASP A 8 5.79 22.47 16.95
CA ASP A 8 6.83 21.48 16.69
C ASP A 8 6.52 20.18 17.45
N ILE A 9 6.05 19.18 16.69
CA ILE A 9 5.78 17.83 17.23
C ILE A 9 7.10 17.06 17.34
N THR A 10 7.46 16.67 18.57
CA THR A 10 8.72 15.98 18.87
C THR A 10 8.57 14.47 18.81
N ASN A 11 9.33 13.79 17.94
CA ASN A 11 9.41 12.32 17.95
C ASN A 11 10.30 11.84 19.09
N TYR A 12 9.69 11.37 20.19
CA TYR A 12 10.40 10.91 21.38
C TYR A 12 11.17 9.60 21.16
N ALA A 13 10.87 8.83 20.10
CA ALA A 13 11.64 7.65 19.72
C ALA A 13 12.88 7.97 18.86
N SER A 14 13.13 9.25 18.55
CA SER A 14 14.30 9.65 17.75
C SER A 14 15.60 9.51 18.53
N GLN A 15 16.67 9.10 17.84
CA GLN A 15 18.03 9.17 18.37
C GLN A 15 18.43 10.61 18.73
N GLY A 16 17.85 11.61 18.06
CA GLY A 16 18.06 13.03 18.39
C GLY A 16 17.53 13.43 19.77
N ASN A 17 16.58 12.67 20.32
CA ASN A 17 16.11 12.79 21.71
C ASN A 17 16.71 11.69 22.59
N ARG A 18 17.86 11.12 22.20
CA ARG A 18 18.62 10.07 22.91
C ARG A 18 17.89 8.74 23.17
N ALA A 19 16.81 8.47 22.45
CA ALA A 19 16.25 7.12 22.41
C ALA A 19 17.28 6.13 21.85
N LYS A 20 17.27 4.89 22.34
CA LYS A 20 18.21 3.83 21.92
C LYS A 20 17.48 2.51 21.69
N ILE A 21 18.07 1.65 20.87
CA ILE A 21 17.69 0.24 20.81
C ILE A 21 18.62 -0.55 21.74
N ILE A 22 18.05 -1.28 22.69
CA ILE A 22 18.79 -2.12 23.65
C ILE A 22 18.62 -3.62 23.42
N GLY A 23 17.68 -4.01 22.57
CA GLY A 23 17.43 -5.40 22.21
C GLY A 23 16.76 -5.50 20.85
N CYS A 24 17.07 -6.55 20.10
CA CYS A 24 16.46 -6.87 18.82
C CYS A 24 16.61 -8.35 18.51
N SER A 25 15.58 -8.96 17.93
CA SER A 25 15.61 -10.37 17.55
C SER A 25 16.62 -10.66 16.45
N SER A 26 16.69 -9.81 15.42
CA SER A 26 17.58 -10.01 14.29
C SER A 26 17.76 -8.74 13.44
N SER A 27 18.85 -8.68 12.67
CA SER A 27 19.08 -7.62 11.67
C SER A 27 19.91 -8.17 10.53
N ARG A 28 19.58 -7.79 9.28
CA ARG A 28 20.45 -8.06 8.13
C ARG A 28 21.66 -7.11 8.12
N SER A 29 22.74 -7.55 7.45
CA SER A 29 23.91 -6.70 7.20
C SER A 29 23.47 -5.38 6.56
N SER A 30 24.09 -4.27 6.96
CA SER A 30 23.79 -2.88 6.60
C SER A 30 22.39 -2.33 6.98
N CYS A 31 21.47 -3.17 7.43
CA CYS A 31 20.08 -2.82 7.80
C CYS A 31 19.86 -2.97 9.31
N ASN A 32 20.74 -2.37 10.12
CA ASN A 32 20.70 -2.46 11.58
C ASN A 32 19.42 -1.83 12.16
N VAL A 33 18.84 -2.45 13.19
CA VAL A 33 17.65 -1.93 13.89
C VAL A 33 17.79 -0.47 14.37
N SER A 34 18.97 -0.02 14.78
CA SER A 34 19.19 1.36 15.23
C SER A 34 18.91 2.42 14.15
N ASN A 35 18.89 2.02 12.87
CA ASN A 35 18.53 2.89 11.75
C ASN A 35 17.12 3.48 11.89
N ILE A 36 16.18 2.77 12.54
CA ILE A 36 14.78 3.21 12.67
C ILE A 36 14.59 4.42 13.59
N LEU A 37 15.62 4.78 14.36
CA LEU A 37 15.63 5.96 15.23
C LEU A 37 16.16 7.21 14.52
N THR A 38 16.61 7.08 13.27
CA THR A 38 17.20 8.18 12.51
C THR A 38 16.19 8.79 11.55
N ASN A 39 16.21 10.11 11.37
CA ASN A 39 15.37 10.80 10.36
C ASN A 39 15.94 10.67 8.94
N LYS A 40 16.82 9.68 8.67
CA LYS A 40 17.47 9.52 7.36
C LYS A 40 16.61 8.57 6.50
N PRO A 41 15.99 9.04 5.40
CA PRO A 41 14.99 8.26 4.66
C PRO A 41 15.54 6.96 4.04
N ARG A 42 16.85 6.92 3.75
CA ARG A 42 17.53 5.75 3.16
C ARG A 42 17.98 4.71 4.19
N ARG A 43 17.83 4.99 5.49
CA ARG A 43 18.16 4.07 6.56
C ARG A 43 16.92 3.27 6.90
N LEU A 44 17.12 1.98 7.16
CA LEU A 44 16.05 1.04 7.41
C LEU A 44 16.55 -0.16 8.21
N TRP A 45 15.61 -0.85 8.84
CA TRP A 45 15.80 -2.15 9.45
C TRP A 45 15.15 -3.22 8.58
N VAL A 46 15.88 -4.30 8.35
CA VAL A 46 15.32 -5.54 7.81
C VAL A 46 15.68 -6.67 8.75
N SER A 47 14.68 -7.42 9.19
CA SER A 47 14.91 -8.61 10.02
C SER A 47 15.45 -9.78 9.20
N ALA A 48 15.93 -10.81 9.89
CA ALA A 48 16.03 -12.15 9.31
C ALA A 48 14.63 -12.71 8.97
N GLU A 49 14.61 -13.85 8.29
CA GLU A 49 13.38 -14.58 8.02
C GLU A 49 12.83 -15.20 9.32
N GLY A 50 11.51 -15.32 9.40
CA GLY A 50 10.76 -15.78 10.57
C GLY A 50 9.95 -14.66 11.20
N LEU A 51 8.79 -15.01 11.75
CA LEU A 51 7.97 -14.15 12.61
C LEU A 51 7.68 -14.91 13.91
N PRO A 52 7.52 -14.22 15.05
CA PRO A 52 7.58 -12.76 15.21
C PRO A 52 9.00 -12.18 15.15
N GLN A 53 9.11 -10.88 14.92
CA GLN A 53 10.36 -10.12 15.05
C GLN A 53 10.17 -9.00 16.06
N GLU A 54 11.19 -8.68 16.84
CA GLU A 54 11.07 -7.70 17.92
C GLU A 54 12.27 -6.76 18.05
N PHE A 55 12.01 -5.60 18.65
CA PHE A 55 13.03 -4.69 19.16
C PHE A 55 12.56 -3.97 20.41
N THR A 56 13.49 -3.50 21.23
CA THR A 56 13.21 -2.79 22.48
C THR A 56 13.84 -1.41 22.47
N LEU A 57 13.00 -0.40 22.60
CA LEU A 57 13.34 1.01 22.78
C LEU A 57 13.66 1.27 24.26
N ASP A 58 14.77 1.96 24.50
CA ASP A 58 15.15 2.53 25.78
C ASP A 58 14.91 4.05 25.75
N LEU A 59 14.02 4.49 26.64
CA LEU A 59 13.59 5.86 26.85
C LEU A 59 14.11 6.40 28.19
N SER A 60 14.99 5.69 28.91
CA SER A 60 15.45 6.09 30.24
C SER A 60 16.38 7.32 30.25
N GLN A 61 16.84 7.74 29.07
CA GLN A 61 17.86 8.79 28.87
C GLN A 61 17.40 9.85 27.86
N LEU A 62 16.09 10.03 27.69
CA LEU A 62 15.59 11.08 26.79
C LEU A 62 15.99 12.47 27.30
N ASP A 63 16.26 13.39 26.38
CA ASP A 63 16.53 14.80 26.74
C ASP A 63 15.24 15.53 27.14
N SER A 64 14.11 15.15 26.54
CA SER A 64 12.78 15.67 26.85
C SER A 64 11.77 14.53 27.06
N TYR A 65 10.89 14.71 28.05
CA TYR A 65 9.81 13.77 28.38
C TYR A 65 8.46 14.49 28.26
N PRO A 66 7.48 13.91 27.55
CA PRO A 66 6.10 14.39 27.62
C PRO A 66 5.45 13.97 28.93
N SER A 67 4.27 14.50 29.24
CA SER A 67 3.46 14.01 30.36
C SER A 67 2.98 12.57 30.15
N GLN A 68 2.74 12.19 28.89
CA GLN A 68 2.33 10.86 28.48
C GLN A 68 2.57 10.67 26.98
N TYR A 69 2.75 9.42 26.54
CA TYR A 69 2.79 9.07 25.12
C TYR A 69 1.43 8.51 24.70
N THR A 70 0.76 9.14 23.74
CA THR A 70 -0.59 8.75 23.29
C THR A 70 -0.64 8.28 21.84
N CYS A 71 0.49 8.32 21.15
CA CYS A 71 0.60 7.95 19.76
C CYS A 71 1.88 7.14 19.51
N PHE A 72 1.71 6.00 18.86
CA PHE A 72 2.81 5.21 18.31
C PHE A 72 2.61 5.05 16.81
N GLY A 73 3.70 5.00 16.05
CA GLY A 73 3.61 4.83 14.62
C GLY A 73 4.88 4.29 14.01
N TRP A 74 4.79 3.99 12.72
CA TRP A 74 5.96 3.65 11.92
C TRP A 74 5.78 4.11 10.48
N TYR A 75 6.91 4.20 9.79
CA TYR A 75 6.97 4.53 8.37
C TYR A 75 7.73 3.45 7.61
N CYS A 76 7.16 3.09 6.46
CA CYS A 76 7.75 2.23 5.46
C CYS A 76 7.69 2.98 4.12
N TRP A 77 8.84 3.14 3.45
CA TRP A 77 8.94 3.95 2.24
C TRP A 77 8.08 3.42 1.08
N HIS A 78 7.92 2.11 0.95
CA HIS A 78 7.10 1.50 -0.09
C HIS A 78 6.09 0.53 0.51
N SER A 79 5.04 0.25 -0.25
CA SER A 79 3.99 -0.72 0.10
C SER A 79 4.46 -2.16 -0.16
N TYR A 80 5.44 -2.63 0.62
CA TYR A 80 5.96 -3.99 0.48
C TYR A 80 5.20 -5.01 1.34
N THR A 81 5.17 -6.26 0.89
CA THR A 81 4.62 -7.38 1.66
C THR A 81 5.38 -7.65 2.97
N SER A 82 6.61 -7.14 3.10
CA SER A 82 7.42 -7.16 4.32
C SER A 82 7.10 -6.06 5.33
N ASN A 83 6.17 -5.16 5.03
CA ASN A 83 5.75 -4.14 5.99
C ASN A 83 4.99 -4.82 7.15
N PRO A 84 5.13 -4.32 8.39
CA PRO A 84 4.33 -4.79 9.52
C PRO A 84 2.83 -4.64 9.25
N SER A 85 2.05 -5.71 9.43
CA SER A 85 0.58 -5.66 9.39
C SER A 85 -0.02 -5.69 10.79
N VAL A 86 0.51 -6.52 11.70
CA VAL A 86 0.08 -6.61 13.10
C VAL A 86 1.28 -6.45 14.04
N VAL A 87 1.20 -5.49 14.96
CA VAL A 87 2.27 -5.15 15.90
C VAL A 87 1.73 -5.10 17.33
N ASP A 88 2.33 -5.87 18.23
CA ASP A 88 2.08 -5.76 19.66
C ASP A 88 3.07 -4.79 20.31
N LEU A 89 2.57 -3.91 21.17
CA LEU A 89 3.38 -3.07 22.05
C LEU A 89 3.37 -3.62 23.46
N TYR A 90 4.56 -3.67 24.07
CA TYR A 90 4.74 -4.00 25.47
C TYR A 90 5.53 -2.90 26.16
N VAL A 91 5.20 -2.62 27.42
CA VAL A 91 5.88 -1.59 28.21
C VAL A 91 6.52 -2.21 29.45
N SER A 92 7.63 -1.63 29.88
CA SER A 92 8.34 -2.05 31.09
C SER A 92 8.98 -0.85 31.80
N LYS A 93 9.07 -0.93 33.13
CA LYS A 93 9.77 0.06 33.96
C LYS A 93 11.25 -0.30 34.16
N ASP A 94 11.59 -1.58 34.02
CA ASP A 94 12.87 -2.18 34.44
C ASP A 94 13.58 -3.01 33.35
N ASN A 95 12.96 -3.16 32.17
CA ASN A 95 13.42 -4.01 31.06
C ASN A 95 13.48 -5.52 31.39
N GLN A 96 12.85 -5.95 32.49
CA GLN A 96 12.78 -7.36 32.89
C GLN A 96 11.36 -7.88 32.71
N THR A 97 10.38 -7.11 33.20
CA THR A 97 8.97 -7.49 33.19
C THR A 97 8.21 -6.61 32.20
N PHE A 98 7.70 -7.23 31.14
CA PHE A 98 6.96 -6.55 30.08
C PHE A 98 5.46 -6.83 30.21
N LYS A 99 4.66 -5.76 30.26
CA LYS A 99 3.19 -5.83 30.20
C LYS A 99 2.75 -5.52 28.78
N LYS A 100 1.91 -6.36 28.18
CA LYS A 100 1.26 -6.05 26.89
C LYS A 100 0.40 -4.81 27.05
N TRP A 101 0.62 -3.84 26.18
CA TRP A 101 -0.07 -2.55 26.17
C TRP A 101 -1.22 -2.55 25.17
N THR A 102 -0.93 -2.81 23.90
CA THR A 102 -1.95 -2.82 22.84
C THR A 102 -1.49 -3.66 21.64
N THR A 103 -2.42 -3.94 20.73
CA THR A 103 -2.18 -4.55 19.42
C THR A 103 -2.63 -3.58 18.33
N LEU A 104 -1.74 -3.28 17.40
CA LEU A 104 -1.95 -2.33 16.31
C LEU A 104 -2.04 -3.08 14.99
N SER A 105 -3.06 -2.76 14.18
CA SER A 105 -3.26 -3.32 12.84
C SER A 105 -3.12 -2.22 11.80
N ALA A 106 -2.15 -2.36 10.91
CA ALA A 106 -1.86 -1.41 9.84
C ALA A 106 -2.56 -1.78 8.54
N LYS A 107 -2.61 -0.80 7.62
CA LYS A 107 -2.94 -1.03 6.20
C LYS A 107 -1.66 -1.05 5.38
N LEU A 108 -1.68 -1.76 4.25
CA LEU A 108 -0.54 -1.74 3.34
C LEU A 108 -0.45 -0.35 2.70
N SER A 109 0.55 0.42 3.10
CA SER A 109 0.74 1.81 2.66
C SER A 109 2.22 2.19 2.64
N SER A 110 2.55 3.16 1.79
CA SER A 110 3.86 3.83 1.70
C SER A 110 3.94 5.12 2.52
N SER A 111 2.87 5.48 3.23
CA SER A 111 2.81 6.67 4.07
C SER A 111 3.09 6.34 5.54
N PRO A 112 3.57 7.29 6.36
CA PRO A 112 3.61 7.12 7.81
C PRO A 112 2.24 6.75 8.36
N GLN A 113 2.19 5.75 9.23
CA GLN A 113 0.97 5.32 9.90
C GLN A 113 1.10 5.60 11.39
N TYR A 114 0.11 6.32 11.93
CA TYR A 114 0.03 6.75 13.32
C TYR A 114 -1.20 6.11 13.96
N PHE A 115 -1.02 5.59 15.17
CA PHE A 115 -2.06 4.90 15.91
C PHE A 115 -2.24 5.59 17.26
N SER A 116 -3.49 5.93 17.59
CA SER A 116 -3.84 6.30 18.96
C SER A 116 -3.66 5.09 19.86
N ILE A 117 -3.01 5.29 21.00
CA ILE A 117 -2.82 4.27 22.02
C ILE A 117 -3.25 4.80 23.38
N ASP A 118 -3.61 3.89 24.28
CA ASP A 118 -3.81 4.26 25.67
C ASP A 118 -2.55 4.97 26.22
N PRO A 119 -2.68 6.04 27.02
CA PRO A 119 -1.52 6.84 27.39
C PRO A 119 -0.45 6.09 28.20
N ILE A 120 0.76 5.99 27.64
CA ILE A 120 1.92 5.42 28.34
C ILE A 120 2.55 6.50 29.21
N GLN A 121 2.58 6.26 30.51
CA GLN A 121 3.20 7.17 31.48
C GLN A 121 4.74 7.14 31.38
N PRO A 122 5.45 8.26 31.57
CA PRO A 122 6.92 8.34 31.51
C PRO A 122 7.66 7.40 32.48
N SER A 123 6.97 6.88 33.50
CA SER A 123 7.52 5.85 34.38
C SER A 123 7.89 4.53 33.66
N TYR A 124 7.31 4.26 32.48
CA TYR A 124 7.69 3.15 31.62
C TYR A 124 8.86 3.58 30.72
N LYS A 125 10.05 3.13 31.09
CA LYS A 125 11.31 3.50 30.43
C LYS A 125 11.63 2.65 29.20
N TYR A 126 10.91 1.56 29.02
CA TYR A 126 11.19 0.60 27.95
C TYR A 126 9.92 0.25 27.19
N ILE A 127 10.00 0.28 25.86
CA ILE A 127 8.91 -0.15 24.97
C ILE A 127 9.46 -1.25 24.08
N LYS A 128 8.91 -2.46 24.21
CA LYS A 128 9.18 -3.57 23.30
C LYS A 128 8.11 -3.60 22.22
N VAL A 129 8.55 -3.62 20.98
CA VAL A 129 7.72 -3.69 19.78
C VAL A 129 7.89 -5.07 19.19
N VAL A 130 6.79 -5.81 19.04
CA VAL A 130 6.77 -7.18 18.51
C VAL A 130 5.92 -7.20 17.24
N VAL A 131 6.56 -7.34 16.10
CA VAL A 131 5.91 -7.53 14.80
C VAL A 131 5.45 -8.97 14.70
N LYS A 132 4.13 -9.17 14.84
CA LYS A 132 3.47 -10.47 14.83
C LYS A 132 3.25 -10.97 13.41
N GLU A 133 2.81 -10.07 12.54
CA GLU A 133 2.44 -10.38 11.15
C GLU A 133 2.94 -9.29 10.19
N THR A 134 3.11 -9.67 8.93
CA THR A 134 3.39 -8.79 7.80
C THR A 134 2.32 -9.00 6.71
N PHE A 135 2.36 -8.23 5.63
CA PHE A 135 1.47 -8.41 4.47
C PHE A 135 1.89 -9.56 3.53
N GLY A 136 2.49 -10.63 4.08
CA GLY A 136 2.77 -11.87 3.36
C GLY A 136 4.25 -12.23 3.19
N ALA A 137 5.19 -11.41 3.66
CA ALA A 137 6.62 -11.79 3.65
C ALA A 137 7.04 -12.49 4.95
N SER A 138 8.08 -13.34 4.88
CA SER A 138 8.64 -14.00 6.06
C SER A 138 9.55 -13.10 6.90
N ASN A 139 9.80 -11.86 6.49
CA ASN A 139 10.65 -10.90 7.17
C ASN A 139 9.96 -9.54 7.30
N THR A 140 10.50 -8.69 8.18
CA THR A 140 9.96 -7.35 8.45
C THR A 140 10.89 -6.25 7.94
N TYR A 141 10.29 -5.18 7.43
CA TYR A 141 10.92 -3.97 6.93
C TYR A 141 10.35 -2.73 7.63
N ILE A 142 11.19 -1.87 8.21
CA ILE A 142 10.77 -0.57 8.81
C ILE A 142 11.82 0.49 8.52
N ASN A 143 11.42 1.68 8.07
CA ASN A 143 12.34 2.83 7.92
C ASN A 143 12.49 3.62 9.20
N GLN A 144 11.36 3.93 9.85
CA GLN A 144 11.34 4.80 11.02
C GLN A 144 10.21 4.42 11.97
N VAL A 145 10.44 4.61 13.26
CA VAL A 145 9.42 4.50 14.31
C VAL A 145 9.15 5.87 14.93
N PHE A 146 7.92 6.03 15.40
CA PHE A 146 7.43 7.26 15.99
C PHE A 146 6.81 7.00 17.35
N LEU A 147 7.08 7.90 18.28
CA LEU A 147 6.42 7.98 19.58
C LEU A 147 6.13 9.45 19.87
N PHE A 148 4.86 9.79 20.06
CA PHE A 148 4.41 11.17 20.25
C PHE A 148 3.48 11.30 21.46
N ASP A 149 3.38 12.52 21.98
CA ASP A 149 2.42 12.93 23.01
C ASP A 149 1.01 13.15 22.46
N ARG A 150 0.88 13.38 21.15
CA ARG A 150 -0.37 13.47 20.38
C ARG A 150 -0.20 12.98 18.94
N ILE A 151 -1.30 12.65 18.27
CA ILE A 151 -1.25 12.28 16.85
C ILE A 151 -0.87 13.51 16.03
N PRO A 152 0.13 13.45 15.15
CA PRO A 152 0.44 14.55 14.27
C PRO A 152 -0.79 14.88 13.42
N HIS A 153 -1.20 16.15 13.43
CA HIS A 153 -2.09 16.66 12.39
C HIS A 153 -1.30 16.63 11.09
N VAL A 154 -1.34 15.49 10.42
CA VAL A 154 -0.97 15.43 9.02
C VAL A 154 -2.00 16.33 8.37
N GLN A 155 -1.61 17.57 8.06
CA GLN A 155 -2.29 18.31 7.01
C GLN A 155 -2.31 17.31 5.86
N GLN A 156 -3.50 16.76 5.56
CA GLN A 156 -3.69 16.03 4.33
C GLN A 156 -3.22 17.01 3.28
N GLU A 157 -1.98 16.86 2.82
CA GLU A 157 -1.55 17.54 1.63
C GLU A 157 -2.55 17.03 0.62
N VAL A 158 -3.48 17.93 0.28
CA VAL A 158 -4.40 17.78 -0.82
C VAL A 158 -3.50 17.30 -1.93
N SER A 159 -3.58 16.01 -2.24
CA SER A 159 -2.92 15.45 -3.39
C SER A 159 -3.46 16.31 -4.52
N MET A 160 -2.65 17.27 -5.00
CA MET A 160 -2.97 18.10 -6.15
C MET A 160 -3.01 17.14 -7.35
N SER A 161 -4.11 16.42 -7.48
CA SER A 161 -4.59 15.97 -8.76
C SER A 161 -4.79 17.24 -9.58
N TYR A 162 -3.92 17.45 -10.56
CA TYR A 162 -4.07 18.49 -11.56
C TYR A 162 -5.42 18.30 -12.26
N ASN A 163 -6.45 18.97 -11.75
CA ASN A 163 -7.67 19.20 -12.51
C ASN A 163 -7.38 20.38 -13.44
N PHE A 164 -7.26 20.07 -14.72
CA PHE A 164 -7.24 21.04 -15.80
C PHE A 164 -8.63 21.65 -15.88
N ASN A 165 -8.84 22.79 -15.21
CA ASN A 165 -10.07 23.57 -15.35
C ASN A 165 -10.10 24.18 -16.76
N ILE A 166 -10.85 23.55 -17.66
CA ILE A 166 -11.50 24.26 -18.76
C ILE A 166 -12.69 24.98 -18.15
N SER A 167 -12.59 26.30 -18.13
CA SER A 167 -13.65 27.21 -17.73
C SER A 167 -14.83 27.10 -18.68
N ASP A 168 -16.00 26.71 -18.13
CA ASP A 168 -17.27 27.30 -18.56
C ASP A 168 -18.19 27.47 -17.34
N PRO A 169 -18.89 28.62 -17.19
CA PRO A 169 -19.70 28.92 -16.03
C PRO A 169 -21.18 28.71 -16.36
N TYR A 170 -21.75 27.55 -16.08
CA TYR A 170 -23.19 27.45 -15.87
C TYR A 170 -23.56 26.52 -14.72
N ASP A 171 -24.23 27.16 -13.78
CA ASP A 171 -25.02 26.68 -12.66
C ASP A 171 -25.86 25.43 -12.99
N SER A 172 -25.67 24.35 -12.22
CA SER A 172 -26.66 23.28 -12.07
C SER A 172 -26.46 22.55 -10.75
N SER A 173 -27.54 22.54 -9.98
CA SER A 173 -27.70 21.97 -8.65
C SER A 173 -27.40 20.46 -8.57
N TYR A 174 -26.54 20.11 -7.61
CA TYR A 174 -26.60 18.93 -6.73
C TYR A 174 -27.06 17.60 -7.37
N PHE A 175 -26.14 16.94 -8.06
CA PHE A 175 -26.02 15.49 -8.00
C PHE A 175 -24.63 15.18 -7.46
N GLU A 176 -24.56 14.54 -6.30
CA GLU A 176 -23.32 14.00 -5.76
C GLU A 176 -22.97 12.81 -6.65
N GLU A 177 -22.14 13.08 -7.67
CA GLU A 177 -21.64 12.08 -8.61
C GLU A 177 -20.78 11.11 -7.80
N ILE A 178 -21.37 9.95 -7.45
CA ILE A 178 -20.66 8.83 -6.83
C ILE A 178 -19.52 8.47 -7.78
N GLN A 179 -18.32 8.97 -7.52
CA GLN A 179 -17.15 8.57 -8.29
C GLN A 179 -17.01 7.06 -8.12
N PRO A 180 -17.05 6.29 -9.22
CA PRO A 180 -16.89 4.85 -9.14
C PRO A 180 -15.57 4.57 -8.43
N GLN A 181 -15.61 3.87 -7.28
CA GLN A 181 -14.38 3.40 -6.65
C GLN A 181 -13.61 2.62 -7.70
N GLU A 182 -12.38 3.08 -8.02
CA GLU A 182 -11.51 2.32 -8.91
C GLU A 182 -11.40 0.90 -8.33
N PRO A 183 -11.74 -0.13 -9.10
CA PRO A 183 -11.74 -1.48 -8.58
C PRO A 183 -10.32 -1.88 -8.18
N ASP A 184 -10.20 -2.58 -7.05
CA ASP A 184 -8.94 -2.88 -6.35
C ASP A 184 -7.84 -3.47 -7.27
N TYR A 185 -8.24 -4.22 -8.31
CA TYR A 185 -7.31 -4.77 -9.30
C TYR A 185 -6.57 -3.69 -10.11
N LYS A 186 -7.18 -2.54 -10.38
CA LYS A 186 -6.58 -1.44 -11.15
C LYS A 186 -5.49 -0.74 -10.33
N ILE A 187 -5.70 -0.60 -9.03
CA ILE A 187 -4.70 -0.09 -8.09
C ILE A 187 -3.51 -1.05 -8.04
N LYS A 188 -3.76 -2.36 -7.89
CA LYS A 188 -2.71 -3.39 -7.88
C LYS A 188 -1.88 -3.40 -9.16
N LEU A 189 -2.51 -3.26 -10.33
CA LEU A 189 -1.82 -3.18 -11.63
C LEU A 189 -0.97 -1.91 -11.75
N LYS A 190 -1.48 -0.74 -11.32
CA LYS A 190 -0.69 0.51 -11.30
C LYS A 190 0.55 0.39 -10.42
N VAL A 191 0.46 -0.27 -9.26
CA VAL A 191 1.60 -0.54 -8.38
C VAL A 191 2.62 -1.42 -9.10
N GLN A 192 2.19 -2.54 -9.70
CA GLN A 192 3.09 -3.44 -10.44
C GLN A 192 3.79 -2.75 -11.62
N LEU A 193 3.09 -1.89 -12.36
CA LEU A 193 3.68 -1.09 -13.43
C LEU A 193 4.73 -0.12 -12.91
N THR A 194 4.47 0.52 -11.76
CA THR A 194 5.41 1.45 -11.12
C THR A 194 6.66 0.75 -10.63
N GLU A 195 6.52 -0.43 -10.02
CA GLU A 195 7.66 -1.26 -9.59
C GLU A 195 8.52 -1.70 -10.78
N LEU A 196 7.89 -2.09 -11.88
CA LEU A 196 8.60 -2.53 -13.08
C LEU A 196 9.34 -1.36 -13.77
N ASP A 197 8.72 -0.18 -13.85
CA ASP A 197 9.36 1.02 -14.39
C ASP A 197 10.58 1.44 -13.54
N SER A 198 10.45 1.38 -12.21
CA SER A 198 11.57 1.60 -11.28
C SER A 198 12.71 0.61 -11.54
N HIS A 199 12.39 -0.67 -11.76
CA HIS A 199 13.38 -1.69 -12.09
C HIS A 199 14.10 -1.40 -13.42
N ILE A 200 13.36 -1.03 -14.46
CA ILE A 200 13.92 -0.64 -15.77
C ILE A 200 14.85 0.57 -15.63
N LYS A 201 14.48 1.58 -14.84
CA LYS A 201 15.32 2.76 -14.57
C LYS A 201 16.62 2.38 -13.86
N SER A 202 16.54 1.52 -12.85
CA SER A 202 17.73 0.99 -12.18
C SER A 202 18.64 0.26 -13.17
N MET A 203 18.07 -0.58 -14.04
CA MET A 203 18.85 -1.31 -15.04
C MET A 203 19.56 -0.40 -16.04
N LYS A 204 18.89 0.67 -16.51
CA LYS A 204 19.51 1.68 -17.37
C LYS A 204 20.68 2.40 -16.70
N SER A 205 20.51 2.79 -15.43
CA SER A 205 21.58 3.46 -14.67
C SER A 205 22.82 2.56 -14.52
N TYR A 206 22.64 1.25 -14.31
CA TYR A 206 23.75 0.30 -14.31
C TYR A 206 24.44 0.20 -15.68
N GLN A 207 23.69 0.19 -16.77
CA GLN A 207 24.25 0.16 -18.12
C GLN A 207 25.09 1.41 -18.40
N GLU A 208 24.58 2.60 -18.06
CA GLU A 208 25.31 3.87 -18.22
C GLU A 208 26.61 3.89 -17.39
N PHE A 209 26.58 3.30 -16.20
CA PHE A 209 27.76 3.15 -15.36
C PHE A 209 28.81 2.21 -15.99
N GLU A 210 28.40 1.06 -16.52
CA GLU A 210 29.30 0.14 -17.23
C GLU A 210 29.92 0.79 -18.48
N GLU A 211 29.12 1.51 -19.26
CA GLU A 211 29.60 2.25 -20.44
C GLU A 211 30.62 3.34 -20.07
N SER A 212 30.39 4.04 -18.95
CA SER A 212 31.32 5.03 -18.41
C SER A 212 32.65 4.40 -17.95
N MET A 213 32.57 3.26 -17.26
CA MET A 213 33.76 2.49 -16.84
C MET A 213 34.55 1.98 -18.05
N ALA A 214 33.87 1.47 -19.08
CA ALA A 214 34.50 1.00 -20.30
C ALA A 214 35.25 2.13 -21.05
N LYS A 215 34.64 3.32 -21.16
CA LYS A 215 35.29 4.52 -21.73
C LYS A 215 36.53 4.93 -20.93
N ARG A 216 36.47 4.86 -19.60
CA ARG A 216 37.62 5.18 -18.73
C ARG A 216 38.76 4.18 -18.88
N ALA A 217 38.46 2.89 -19.04
CA ALA A 217 39.46 1.85 -19.26
C ALA A 217 40.17 2.00 -20.62
N GLN A 218 39.44 2.39 -21.68
CA GLN A 218 40.03 2.68 -22.99
C GLN A 218 41.05 3.83 -22.93
N ASN A 219 40.76 4.89 -22.18
CA ASN A 219 41.68 6.01 -22.00
C ASN A 219 42.97 5.64 -21.24
N LEU A 220 42.97 4.51 -20.51
CA LEU A 220 44.10 4.07 -19.67
C LEU A 220 44.95 2.96 -20.32
N ASN A 221 44.70 2.60 -21.59
CA ASN A 221 45.36 1.47 -22.28
C ASN A 221 45.32 0.15 -21.48
N GLN A 222 44.29 -0.05 -20.64
CA GLN A 222 44.11 -1.31 -19.93
C GLN A 222 43.39 -2.33 -20.82
N PRO A 223 43.76 -3.62 -20.75
CA PRO A 223 43.09 -4.66 -21.51
C PRO A 223 41.60 -4.68 -21.17
N ALA A 224 40.76 -4.47 -22.17
CA ALA A 224 39.32 -4.39 -22.00
C ALA A 224 38.79 -5.69 -21.38
N LEU A 225 38.20 -5.59 -20.19
CA LEU A 225 37.34 -6.64 -19.65
C LEU A 225 36.23 -6.88 -20.68
N LYS A 226 36.17 -8.10 -21.24
CA LYS A 226 35.14 -8.45 -22.23
C LYS A 226 33.76 -8.18 -21.62
N PRO A 227 32.97 -7.27 -22.18
CA PRO A 227 31.71 -6.89 -21.57
C PRO A 227 30.74 -8.06 -21.66
N GLU A 228 30.33 -8.60 -20.52
CA GLU A 228 29.17 -9.50 -20.39
C GLU A 228 27.83 -8.78 -20.74
N GLY A 229 27.88 -7.50 -21.13
CA GLY A 229 26.74 -6.65 -21.46
C GLY A 229 25.83 -7.20 -22.58
N HIS A 230 26.29 -8.14 -23.40
CA HIS A 230 25.43 -8.76 -24.42
C HIS A 230 24.27 -9.58 -23.82
N ALA A 231 24.51 -10.27 -22.70
CA ALA A 231 23.47 -11.01 -22.00
C ALA A 231 22.48 -10.07 -21.29
N TYR A 232 22.95 -8.90 -20.88
CA TYR A 232 22.14 -7.87 -20.23
C TYR A 232 21.23 -7.14 -21.19
N LYS A 233 21.76 -6.72 -22.34
CA LYS A 233 20.98 -6.09 -23.42
C LYS A 233 19.84 -6.99 -23.88
N LYS A 234 20.11 -8.29 -24.04
CA LYS A 234 19.07 -9.30 -24.35
C LYS A 234 18.01 -9.38 -23.25
N SER A 235 18.42 -9.44 -21.99
CA SER A 235 17.48 -9.48 -20.84
C SER A 235 16.60 -8.24 -20.76
N LEU A 236 17.14 -7.06 -21.07
CA LEU A 236 16.39 -5.80 -21.09
C LEU A 236 15.36 -5.77 -22.22
N GLU A 237 15.71 -6.25 -23.42
CA GLU A 237 14.76 -6.38 -24.53
C GLU A 237 13.65 -7.41 -24.25
N ASP A 238 13.99 -8.57 -23.66
CA ASP A 238 13.00 -9.58 -23.24
C ASP A 238 12.02 -9.02 -22.20
N LEU A 239 12.50 -8.15 -21.30
CA LEU A 239 11.69 -7.53 -20.25
C LEU A 239 10.79 -6.43 -20.82
N LYS A 240 11.28 -5.62 -21.77
CA LYS A 240 10.45 -4.67 -22.54
C LYS A 240 9.35 -5.38 -23.32
N PHE A 241 9.68 -6.48 -23.98
CA PHE A 241 8.71 -7.30 -24.72
C PHE A 241 7.63 -7.86 -23.77
N THR A 242 8.04 -8.37 -22.60
CA THR A 242 7.12 -8.84 -21.57
C THR A 242 6.21 -7.72 -21.07
N LEU A 243 6.75 -6.52 -20.83
CA LEU A 243 5.98 -5.36 -20.39
C LEU A 243 4.93 -4.95 -21.42
N ALA A 244 5.30 -4.85 -22.70
CA ALA A 244 4.37 -4.55 -23.78
C ALA A 244 3.23 -5.59 -23.84
N GLY A 245 3.56 -6.88 -23.64
CA GLY A 245 2.55 -7.94 -23.58
C GLY A 245 1.61 -7.85 -22.37
N ILE A 246 2.07 -7.34 -21.23
CA ILE A 246 1.22 -7.12 -20.05
C ILE A 246 0.31 -5.91 -20.28
N ILE A 247 0.84 -4.80 -20.79
CA ILE A 247 0.06 -3.59 -21.10
C ILE A 247 -1.09 -3.94 -22.05
N ASN A 248 -0.81 -4.63 -23.14
CA ASN A 248 -1.84 -5.05 -24.10
C ASN A 248 -2.91 -5.95 -23.45
N LYS A 249 -2.52 -6.86 -22.54
CA LYS A 249 -3.50 -7.67 -21.80
C LYS A 249 -4.37 -6.84 -20.86
N VAL A 250 -3.81 -5.82 -20.22
CA VAL A 250 -4.58 -4.91 -19.37
C VAL A 250 -5.58 -4.11 -20.22
N GLU A 251 -5.15 -3.57 -21.36
CA GLU A 251 -6.01 -2.88 -22.31
C GLU A 251 -7.17 -3.79 -22.78
N GLN A 252 -6.87 -5.04 -23.16
CA GLN A 252 -7.91 -6.02 -23.53
C GLN A 252 -8.92 -6.31 -22.42
N VAL A 253 -8.46 -6.37 -21.16
CA VAL A 253 -9.35 -6.57 -20.00
C VAL A 253 -10.20 -5.33 -19.76
N GLU A 254 -9.63 -4.13 -19.87
CA GLU A 254 -10.37 -2.87 -19.75
C GLU A 254 -11.46 -2.75 -20.83
N ASP A 255 -11.13 -3.05 -22.09
CA ASP A 255 -12.08 -3.05 -23.21
C ASP A 255 -13.24 -4.04 -22.96
N LYS A 256 -12.90 -5.24 -22.46
CA LYS A 256 -13.90 -6.25 -22.15
C LYS A 256 -14.82 -5.83 -21.00
N VAL A 257 -14.29 -5.27 -19.92
CA VAL A 257 -15.10 -4.74 -18.81
C VAL A 257 -16.01 -3.61 -19.29
N GLN A 258 -15.52 -2.71 -20.14
CA GLN A 258 -16.36 -1.66 -20.74
C GLN A 258 -17.48 -2.24 -21.61
N GLN A 259 -17.17 -3.26 -22.42
CA GLN A 259 -18.16 -3.95 -23.24
C GLN A 259 -19.23 -4.67 -22.39
N ASP A 260 -18.82 -5.33 -21.31
CA ASP A 260 -19.72 -6.02 -20.40
C ASP A 260 -20.62 -5.03 -19.63
N ASN A 261 -20.06 -3.92 -19.13
CA ASN A 261 -20.83 -2.84 -18.50
C ASN A 261 -21.84 -2.22 -19.47
N ARG A 262 -21.45 -1.98 -20.72
CA ARG A 262 -22.36 -1.45 -21.76
C ARG A 262 -23.48 -2.46 -22.06
N SER A 263 -23.16 -3.74 -22.11
CA SER A 263 -24.12 -4.81 -22.35
C SER A 263 -25.13 -4.94 -21.19
N GLN A 264 -24.65 -4.85 -19.95
CA GLN A 264 -25.50 -4.79 -18.76
C GLN A 264 -26.43 -3.57 -18.79
N LEU A 265 -25.90 -2.38 -19.06
CA LEU A 265 -26.69 -1.15 -19.15
C LEU A 265 -27.82 -1.26 -20.20
N LEU A 266 -27.51 -1.79 -21.39
CA LEU A 266 -28.49 -2.03 -22.44
C LEU A 266 -29.55 -3.06 -22.03
N SER A 267 -29.17 -4.11 -21.29
CA SER A 267 -30.10 -5.11 -20.78
C SER A 267 -31.07 -4.53 -19.74
N THR A 268 -30.57 -3.65 -18.87
CA THR A 268 -31.37 -2.92 -17.88
C THR A 268 -32.34 -1.98 -18.58
N TYR A 269 -31.87 -1.21 -19.57
CA TYR A 269 -32.72 -0.31 -20.36
C TYR A 269 -33.83 -1.06 -21.12
N ARG A 270 -33.48 -2.20 -21.75
CA ARG A 270 -34.48 -3.10 -22.39
C ARG A 270 -35.51 -3.61 -21.39
N SER A 271 -35.09 -3.99 -20.19
CA SER A 271 -35.99 -4.48 -19.14
C SER A 271 -36.95 -3.39 -18.64
N HIS A 272 -36.46 -2.15 -18.47
CA HIS A 272 -37.30 -0.99 -18.15
C HIS A 272 -38.30 -0.69 -19.26
N ALA A 273 -37.84 -0.61 -20.52
CA ALA A 273 -38.72 -0.36 -21.66
C ALA A 273 -39.84 -1.42 -21.77
N ILE A 274 -39.52 -2.71 -21.59
CA ILE A 274 -40.53 -3.78 -21.61
C ILE A 274 -41.55 -3.63 -20.46
N ASN A 275 -41.11 -3.23 -19.27
CA ASN A 275 -42.01 -3.02 -18.13
C ASN A 275 -42.92 -1.81 -18.34
N ASP A 276 -42.43 -0.74 -18.95
CA ASP A 276 -43.23 0.45 -19.25
C ASP A 276 -44.36 0.13 -20.25
N PHE A 277 -44.09 -0.71 -21.25
CA PHE A 277 -45.10 -1.20 -22.20
C PHE A 277 -46.09 -2.19 -21.60
N ARG A 278 -45.72 -2.93 -20.54
CA ARG A 278 -46.59 -3.90 -19.88
C ARG A 278 -47.47 -3.30 -18.79
N SER A 279 -47.25 -2.04 -18.39
CA SER A 279 -48.19 -1.36 -17.50
C SER A 279 -49.48 -1.06 -18.28
N PRO A 280 -50.61 -1.72 -17.99
CA PRO A 280 -51.87 -1.33 -18.61
C PRO A 280 -52.16 0.06 -18.06
N LYS A 281 -52.27 1.06 -18.94
CA LYS A 281 -52.79 2.38 -18.57
C LYS A 281 -54.17 2.14 -17.96
N SER A 282 -54.25 2.10 -16.63
CA SER A 282 -55.52 2.06 -15.93
C SER A 282 -56.23 3.35 -16.30
N VAL A 283 -57.21 3.24 -17.20
CA VAL A 283 -58.10 4.32 -17.59
C VAL A 283 -58.79 4.78 -16.31
N LYS A 284 -58.32 5.89 -15.74
CA LYS A 284 -58.94 6.52 -14.58
C LYS A 284 -60.30 7.04 -15.04
N SER A 285 -61.36 6.33 -14.68
CA SER A 285 -62.73 6.85 -14.72
C SER A 285 -62.81 8.10 -13.84
N VAL A 286 -63.11 9.23 -14.45
CA VAL A 286 -63.38 10.51 -13.79
C VAL A 286 -64.60 10.33 -12.88
N LYS A 287 -64.39 10.32 -11.56
CA LYS A 287 -65.47 10.49 -10.56
C LYS A 287 -65.43 11.92 -10.02
N LYS A 288 -66.59 12.58 -10.10
CA LYS A 288 -66.90 13.95 -9.66
C LYS A 288 -66.56 14.18 -8.16
N PRO A 289 -66.29 15.43 -7.77
CA PRO A 289 -66.05 15.78 -6.38
C PRO A 289 -67.38 15.90 -5.63
N ASN A 290 -67.52 15.21 -4.51
CA ASN A 290 -68.50 15.54 -3.49
C ASN A 290 -67.76 15.96 -2.23
N LEU A 291 -68.02 17.20 -1.82
CA LEU A 291 -67.76 17.70 -0.48
C LEU A 291 -68.51 16.84 0.54
N CYS A 292 -67.85 16.48 1.63
CA CYS A 292 -68.48 16.42 2.94
C CYS A 292 -67.43 16.56 4.06
N ILE A 293 -67.86 17.29 5.07
CA ILE A 293 -67.18 17.78 6.26
C ILE A 293 -67.43 16.80 7.42
N ASN A 294 -66.44 16.64 8.32
CA ASN A 294 -66.49 16.30 9.76
C ASN A 294 -65.55 15.15 10.21
N SER A 295 -64.83 15.47 11.29
CA SER A 295 -63.86 14.76 12.15
C SER A 295 -64.42 13.50 12.88
N PRO A 296 -63.79 12.92 13.93
CA PRO A 296 -62.38 12.83 14.39
C PRO A 296 -61.92 11.38 14.78
N LEU A 297 -60.64 11.24 15.20
CA LEU A 297 -60.04 10.24 16.13
C LEU A 297 -60.32 8.72 15.94
N SER A 298 -59.27 7.89 15.78
CA SER A 298 -59.04 6.65 16.57
C SER A 298 -57.80 5.87 16.10
N CYS A 299 -57.26 5.08 17.03
CA CYS A 299 -56.02 4.32 17.10
C CYS A 299 -55.85 3.12 16.13
N ALA A 300 -54.58 2.69 16.05
CA ALA A 300 -54.07 1.32 15.86
C ALA A 300 -54.26 0.65 14.47
N ASP A 301 -53.18 0.33 13.77
CA ASP A 301 -52.51 -0.98 13.90
C ASP A 301 -51.28 -1.08 12.98
N LEU A 302 -50.18 -1.58 13.53
CA LEU A 302 -48.94 -1.93 12.84
C LEU A 302 -49.10 -3.31 12.20
N THR A 303 -49.31 -3.37 10.88
CA THR A 303 -49.13 -4.59 10.09
C THR A 303 -47.78 -4.56 9.39
N THR A 304 -46.91 -5.45 9.84
CA THR A 304 -45.63 -5.88 9.29
C THR A 304 -45.76 -6.27 7.81
N VAL A 305 -44.99 -5.63 6.93
CA VAL A 305 -44.84 -6.03 5.53
C VAL A 305 -43.69 -7.03 5.44
N PRO A 306 -43.87 -8.21 4.79
CA PRO A 306 -42.79 -9.17 4.62
C PRO A 306 -41.82 -8.70 3.55
N SER A 307 -40.58 -8.43 3.95
CA SER A 307 -39.45 -8.19 3.07
C SER A 307 -39.09 -9.47 2.32
N THR A 308 -39.53 -9.57 1.05
CA THR A 308 -39.03 -10.57 0.11
C THR A 308 -37.55 -10.31 -0.20
N GLU A 309 -36.67 -11.07 0.45
CA GLU A 309 -35.25 -11.22 0.07
C GLU A 309 -35.17 -11.72 -1.37
N ARG A 310 -34.74 -10.85 -2.29
CA ARG A 310 -34.34 -11.25 -3.63
C ARG A 310 -32.94 -11.85 -3.54
N LYS A 311 -32.86 -13.18 -3.66
CA LYS A 311 -31.59 -13.91 -3.87
C LYS A 311 -30.87 -13.34 -5.09
N PRO A 312 -29.58 -12.95 -5.00
CA PRO A 312 -28.80 -12.53 -6.14
C PRO A 312 -28.71 -13.68 -7.17
N LYS A 313 -28.85 -13.34 -8.44
CA LYS A 313 -28.84 -14.30 -9.54
C LYS A 313 -27.45 -14.92 -9.65
N LEU A 314 -27.40 -16.26 -9.70
CA LEU A 314 -26.22 -17.13 -9.73
C LEU A 314 -25.20 -16.87 -10.88
N GLN A 315 -25.45 -15.90 -11.76
CA GLN A 315 -24.68 -15.68 -12.98
C GLN A 315 -23.50 -14.70 -12.81
N ASP A 316 -23.62 -13.71 -11.92
CA ASP A 316 -22.56 -12.71 -11.70
C ASP A 316 -21.37 -13.28 -10.90
N GLN A 317 -21.64 -14.28 -10.06
CA GLN A 317 -20.63 -14.93 -9.22
C GLN A 317 -19.61 -15.74 -10.05
N GLN A 318 -20.03 -16.33 -11.17
CA GLN A 318 -19.13 -17.09 -12.05
C GLN A 318 -18.15 -16.20 -12.84
N SER A 319 -18.47 -14.92 -13.07
CA SER A 319 -17.54 -14.00 -13.73
C SER A 319 -16.46 -13.48 -12.79
N GLU A 320 -16.80 -13.23 -11.52
CA GLU A 320 -15.84 -12.80 -10.49
C GLU A 320 -14.85 -13.91 -10.12
N ASP A 321 -15.31 -15.17 -10.08
CA ASP A 321 -14.44 -16.31 -9.81
C ASP A 321 -13.37 -16.49 -10.91
N ARG A 322 -13.75 -16.29 -12.18
CA ARG A 322 -12.82 -16.42 -13.33
C ARG A 322 -11.79 -15.29 -13.40
N THR A 323 -12.17 -14.06 -13.06
CA THR A 323 -11.23 -12.94 -13.02
C THR A 323 -10.24 -13.11 -11.87
N THR A 324 -10.71 -13.58 -10.72
CA THR A 324 -9.87 -13.88 -9.55
C THR A 324 -8.87 -15.00 -9.84
N GLU A 325 -9.30 -16.07 -10.50
CA GLU A 325 -8.42 -17.18 -10.92
C GLU A 325 -7.33 -16.71 -11.90
N LEU A 326 -7.69 -15.90 -12.90
CA LEU A 326 -6.74 -15.37 -13.88
C LEU A 326 -5.70 -14.45 -13.21
N LEU A 327 -6.12 -13.60 -12.27
CA LEU A 327 -5.22 -12.71 -11.53
C LEU A 327 -4.24 -13.49 -10.65
N SER A 328 -4.71 -14.57 -10.02
CA SER A 328 -3.85 -15.48 -9.25
C SER A 328 -2.77 -16.11 -10.14
N LEU A 329 -3.14 -16.59 -11.33
CA LEU A 329 -2.22 -17.21 -12.29
C LEU A 329 -1.19 -16.21 -12.85
N ILE A 330 -1.58 -14.95 -13.05
CA ILE A 330 -0.66 -13.87 -13.45
C ILE A 330 0.34 -13.59 -12.33
N GLN A 331 -0.13 -13.52 -11.07
CA GLN A 331 0.73 -13.28 -9.92
C GLN A 331 1.76 -14.41 -9.76
N GLU A 332 1.32 -15.67 -9.78
CA GLU A 332 2.19 -16.85 -9.66
C GLU A 332 3.28 -16.85 -10.74
N LYS A 333 2.92 -16.60 -12.01
CA LYS A 333 3.89 -16.52 -13.10
C LYS A 333 4.87 -15.36 -12.95
N THR A 334 4.42 -14.25 -12.39
CA THR A 334 5.28 -13.07 -12.13
C THR A 334 6.29 -13.38 -11.03
N GLU A 335 5.84 -14.00 -9.94
CA GLU A 335 6.71 -14.41 -8.82
C GLU A 335 7.76 -15.45 -9.26
N LEU A 336 7.36 -16.43 -10.07
CA LEU A 336 8.29 -17.42 -10.66
C LEU A 336 9.39 -16.76 -11.50
N LYS A 337 9.03 -15.76 -12.33
CA LYS A 337 10.01 -15.01 -13.12
C LYS A 337 10.95 -14.19 -12.24
N ILE A 338 10.43 -13.49 -11.23
CA ILE A 338 11.25 -12.72 -10.28
C ILE A 338 12.21 -13.65 -9.54
N ARG A 339 11.74 -14.83 -9.09
CA ARG A 339 12.59 -15.85 -8.45
C ARG A 339 13.71 -16.29 -9.39
N LYS A 340 13.42 -16.55 -10.67
CA LYS A 340 14.44 -16.96 -11.65
C LYS A 340 15.49 -15.88 -11.90
N ILE A 341 15.08 -14.61 -11.97
CA ILE A 341 16.00 -13.47 -12.11
C ILE A 341 16.95 -13.40 -10.91
N ARG A 342 16.42 -13.53 -9.68
CA ARG A 342 17.25 -13.54 -8.46
C ARG A 342 18.24 -14.71 -8.44
N GLU A 343 17.83 -15.89 -8.89
CA GLU A 343 18.71 -17.05 -9.01
C GLU A 343 19.88 -16.79 -9.97
N LEU A 344 19.60 -16.23 -11.15
CA LEU A 344 20.62 -15.88 -12.15
C LEU A 344 21.60 -14.81 -11.62
N GLN A 345 21.10 -13.81 -10.88
CA GLN A 345 21.94 -12.81 -10.22
C GLN A 345 22.86 -13.45 -9.17
N ALA A 346 22.34 -14.38 -8.35
CA ALA A 346 23.13 -15.09 -7.35
C ALA A 346 24.20 -15.99 -7.97
N GLN A 347 23.91 -16.65 -9.10
CA GLN A 347 24.88 -17.46 -9.84
C GLN A 347 26.04 -16.59 -10.37
N ARG A 348 25.77 -15.38 -10.87
CA ARG A 348 26.81 -14.44 -11.33
C ARG A 348 27.77 -14.01 -10.22
N LEU A 349 27.23 -13.73 -9.02
CA LEU A 349 28.05 -13.35 -7.87
C LEU A 349 29.02 -14.46 -7.44
N LYS A 350 28.69 -15.73 -7.69
CA LYS A 350 29.58 -16.88 -7.41
C LYS A 350 30.70 -17.03 -8.44
N VAL A 351 30.44 -16.77 -9.72
CA VAL A 351 31.44 -16.89 -10.80
C VAL A 351 32.57 -15.85 -10.64
N GLY A 352 32.26 -14.67 -10.09
CA GLY A 352 33.27 -13.64 -9.80
C GLY A 352 34.24 -13.95 -8.66
N GLN A 353 33.99 -15.01 -7.86
CA GLN A 353 34.84 -15.38 -6.71
C GLN A 353 35.87 -16.47 -7.03
N THR A 354 35.78 -17.13 -8.18
CA THR A 354 36.67 -18.24 -8.56
C THR A 354 37.87 -17.84 -9.41
N THR A 355 38.14 -16.55 -9.59
CA THR A 355 39.36 -16.10 -10.30
C THR A 355 40.58 -16.42 -9.42
N PRO A 356 41.48 -17.33 -9.84
CA PRO A 356 42.66 -17.67 -9.06
C PRO A 356 43.52 -16.41 -8.90
N ARG A 357 43.85 -16.07 -7.65
CA ARG A 357 44.85 -15.05 -7.35
C ARG A 357 46.19 -15.55 -7.89
N TYR A 358 46.59 -15.04 -9.05
CA TYR A 358 47.97 -15.18 -9.49
C TYR A 358 48.86 -14.46 -8.46
N HIS A 359 49.61 -15.24 -7.69
CA HIS A 359 50.73 -14.73 -6.92
C HIS A 359 51.85 -14.39 -7.91
N ASN A 360 52.06 -13.10 -8.13
CA ASN A 360 53.25 -12.62 -8.80
C ASN A 360 54.44 -12.84 -7.85
N TYR A 361 55.38 -13.67 -8.30
CA TYR A 361 56.74 -13.76 -7.78
C TYR A 361 57.63 -12.73 -8.44
#